data_AF-A0A7S2RHD0-F1
#
_entry.id   AF-A0A7S2RHD0-F1
#
_cell.length_a   1.000
_cell.length_b   1.000
_cell.length_c   1.000
_cell.angle_alpha   90.00
_cell.angle_beta   90.00
_cell.angle_gamma   90.00
#
_symmetry.space_group_name_H-M   'P 1'
#
loop_
_entity.id
_entity.type
_entity.pdbx_description
1 polymer ?
#
loop_
_entity_poly.entity_id
_entity_poly.type
_entity_poly.pdbx_seq_one_letter_code
_entity_poly.pdbx_strand_id
1 'polypeptide(L)'
;GADWDSDRDTLLPGYREEWEAARAGRAGDVVGVTGDGTNDGPALRAAEVGLSMGISGTDVAKEASDIVIMDDNFSSIVKAVTWGRCVFDNIRKFLQFQLTVNI
;
A
#
# COMPACT_ATOMS: atom_id res chain seq x y z
N GLY A 1 -2.90 -14.54 -19.69
CA GLY A 1 -3.01 -13.31 -18.89
C GLY A 1 -2.17 -13.55 -17.69
N ALA A 2 -1.17 -12.71 -17.45
CA ALA A 2 -0.32 -12.80 -16.27
C ALA A 2 -1.19 -12.39 -15.07
N ASP A 3 -1.26 -13.25 -14.07
CA ASP A 3 -2.00 -13.06 -12.83
C ASP A 3 -0.98 -13.10 -11.70
N TRP A 4 -0.98 -12.09 -10.83
CA TRP A 4 0.05 -11.93 -9.81
C TRP A 4 0.23 -13.17 -8.94
N ASP A 5 -0.86 -13.78 -8.49
CA ASP A 5 -0.81 -14.94 -7.60
C ASP A 5 -0.20 -16.17 -8.26
N SER A 6 -0.28 -16.26 -9.59
CA SER A 6 0.31 -17.33 -10.39
C SER A 6 1.80 -17.09 -10.70
N ASP A 7 2.22 -15.84 -10.89
CA ASP A 7 3.55 -15.49 -11.43
C ASP A 7 4.58 -15.02 -10.38
N ARG A 8 4.15 -14.67 -9.15
CA ARG A 8 5.02 -14.03 -8.14
C ARG A 8 6.30 -14.82 -7.78
N ASP A 9 6.20 -16.14 -7.64
CA ASP A 9 7.32 -16.99 -7.22
C ASP A 9 8.32 -17.22 -8.37
N THR A 10 7.89 -16.97 -9.61
CA THR A 10 8.75 -16.97 -10.80
C THR A 10 9.45 -15.62 -10.98
N LEU A 11 8.75 -14.52 -10.69
CA LEU A 11 9.27 -13.17 -10.88
C LEU A 11 10.40 -12.85 -9.90
N LEU A 12 10.20 -13.09 -8.60
CA LEU A 12 11.16 -12.75 -7.55
C LEU A 12 11.04 -13.75 -6.37
N PRO A 13 11.66 -14.94 -6.43
CA PRO A 13 11.60 -15.92 -5.35
C PRO A 13 12.32 -15.41 -4.09
N GLY A 14 11.74 -15.64 -2.90
CA GLY A 14 12.36 -15.29 -1.61
C GLY A 14 12.22 -13.83 -1.17
N TYR A 15 11.60 -12.96 -1.98
CA TYR A 15 11.50 -11.51 -1.71
C TYR A 15 10.91 -11.18 -0.34
N ARG A 16 9.97 -11.99 0.15
CA ARG A 16 9.29 -11.75 1.42
C ARG A 16 10.21 -11.96 2.62
N GLU A 17 11.02 -13.02 2.59
CA GLU A 17 11.99 -13.29 3.66
C GLU A 17 13.07 -12.21 3.69
N GLU A 18 13.54 -11.76 2.52
CA GLU A 18 14.49 -10.66 2.41
C GLU A 18 13.90 -9.34 2.93
N TRP A 19 12.64 -9.04 2.57
CA TRP A 19 11.93 -7.86 3.04
C TRP A 19 11.75 -7.86 4.55
N GLU A 20 11.29 -8.98 5.12
CA GLU A 20 11.11 -9.17 6.55
C GLU A 20 12.45 -9.07 7.30
N ALA A 21 13.53 -9.65 6.77
CA ALA A 21 14.87 -9.56 7.34
C ALA A 21 15.41 -8.11 7.32
N ALA A 22 15.22 -7.37 6.23
CA ALA A 22 15.61 -5.96 6.14
C ALA A 22 14.85 -5.08 7.14
N ARG A 23 13.65 -5.51 7.55
CA ARG A 23 12.78 -4.79 8.47
C ARG A 23 13.00 -5.10 9.95
N ALA A 24 13.81 -6.10 10.27
CA ALA A 24 14.02 -6.54 11.66
C ALA A 24 14.46 -5.42 12.63
N GLY A 25 15.02 -4.31 12.12
CA GLY A 25 15.38 -3.11 12.90
C GLY A 25 14.37 -1.95 12.87
N ARG A 26 13.27 -2.04 12.10
CA ARG A 26 12.25 -0.99 11.88
C ARG A 26 10.81 -1.51 11.96
N ALA A 27 10.58 -2.58 12.72
CA ALA A 27 9.30 -3.29 12.78
C ALA A 27 8.07 -2.47 13.24
N GLY A 28 8.24 -1.20 13.61
CA GLY A 28 7.15 -0.28 13.97
C GLY A 28 6.80 0.77 12.91
N ASP A 29 7.58 0.89 11.84
CA ASP A 29 7.36 1.93 10.83
C ASP A 29 6.36 1.45 9.76
N VAL A 30 5.36 2.27 9.47
CA VAL A 30 4.42 2.05 8.36
C VAL A 30 5.09 2.47 7.06
N VAL A 31 5.22 1.54 6.12
CA VAL A 31 5.90 1.74 4.83
C VAL A 31 4.86 1.73 3.71
N GLY A 32 4.82 2.82 2.95
CA GLY A 32 4.13 2.88 1.67
C GLY A 32 5.11 2.71 0.52
N VAL A 33 4.79 1.86 -0.45
CA VAL A 33 5.60 1.64 -1.65
C VAL A 33 4.81 2.11 -2.87
N THR A 34 5.49 2.72 -3.84
CA THR A 34 4.89 3.09 -5.12
C THR A 34 5.66 2.44 -6.26
N GLY A 35 4.94 1.97 -7.29
CA GLY A 35 5.52 1.30 -8.44
C GLY A 35 4.53 1.21 -9.60
N ASP A 36 5.03 0.97 -10.79
CA ASP A 36 4.24 0.86 -12.02
C ASP A 36 4.58 -0.40 -12.82
N GLY A 37 5.74 -1.01 -12.57
CA GLY A 37 6.21 -2.20 -13.26
C GLY A 37 5.81 -3.51 -12.59
N THR A 38 5.81 -4.58 -13.38
CA THR A 38 5.61 -5.97 -12.91
C THR A 38 6.69 -6.38 -11.88
N ASN A 39 7.88 -5.81 -11.99
CA ASN A 39 8.99 -5.99 -11.04
C ASN A 39 8.72 -5.34 -9.67
N ASP A 40 7.80 -4.36 -9.59
CA ASP A 40 7.47 -3.68 -8.34
C ASP A 40 6.38 -4.43 -7.54
N GLY A 41 5.65 -5.36 -8.19
CA GLY A 41 4.59 -6.16 -7.58
C GLY A 41 4.94 -6.78 -6.21
N PRO A 42 6.11 -7.42 -6.05
CA PRO A 42 6.50 -7.97 -4.75
C PRO A 42 6.68 -6.91 -3.67
N ALA A 43 7.26 -5.76 -4.01
CA ALA A 43 7.46 -4.65 -3.07
C ALA A 43 6.13 -3.97 -2.72
N LEU A 44 5.23 -3.80 -3.70
CA LEU A 44 3.88 -3.28 -3.50
C LEU A 44 3.08 -4.17 -2.54
N ARG A 45 3.21 -5.49 -2.66
CA ARG A 45 2.50 -6.46 -1.81
C ARG A 45 3.12 -6.66 -0.43
N ALA A 46 4.43 -6.44 -0.29
CA ALA A 46 5.14 -6.57 0.99
C ALA A 46 5.02 -5.31 1.87
N ALA A 47 4.65 -4.17 1.29
CA ALA A 47 4.38 -2.92 2.01
C ALA A 47 3.06 -3.00 2.81
N GLU A 48 2.85 -2.10 3.78
CA GLU A 48 1.52 -1.94 4.38
C GLU A 48 0.53 -1.29 3.43
N VAL A 49 1.04 -0.46 2.52
CA VAL A 49 0.23 0.20 1.50
C VAL A 49 1.02 0.25 0.20
N GLY A 50 0.60 -0.54 -0.79
CA GLY A 50 1.09 -0.47 -2.16
C GLY A 50 0.30 0.55 -2.99
N LEU A 51 1.00 1.42 -3.73
CA LEU A 51 0.42 2.43 -4.62
C LEU A 51 0.87 2.21 -6.07
N SER A 52 -0.06 1.88 -6.97
CA SER A 52 0.24 1.77 -8.40
C SER A 52 -0.26 2.94 -9.23
N MET A 53 0.33 3.10 -10.41
CA MET A 53 -0.13 4.05 -11.43
C MET A 53 -1.27 3.45 -12.26
N GLY A 54 -2.27 4.25 -12.59
CA GLY A 54 -3.47 3.83 -13.32
C GLY A 54 -3.27 3.77 -14.83
N ILE A 55 -2.46 4.68 -15.39
CA ILE A 55 -2.21 4.78 -16.84
C ILE A 55 -0.91 4.07 -17.21
N SER A 56 0.21 4.40 -16.55
CA SER A 56 1.53 3.80 -16.82
C SER A 56 1.71 2.43 -16.17
N GLY A 57 0.91 2.10 -15.15
CA GLY A 57 1.03 0.86 -14.41
C GLY A 57 0.65 -0.37 -15.25
N THR A 58 1.48 -1.41 -15.14
CA THR A 58 1.17 -2.75 -15.65
C THR A 58 -0.02 -3.34 -14.89
N ASP A 59 -0.77 -4.23 -15.53
CA ASP A 59 -1.92 -4.89 -14.89
C ASP A 59 -1.50 -5.66 -13.62
N VAL A 60 -0.32 -6.30 -13.65
CA VAL A 60 0.25 -7.00 -12.50
C VAL A 60 0.57 -6.04 -11.34
N ALA A 61 1.07 -4.83 -11.62
CA ALA A 61 1.33 -3.83 -10.58
C ALA A 61 0.02 -3.31 -9.94
N LYS A 62 -1.02 -3.12 -10.75
CA LYS A 62 -2.34 -2.68 -10.28
C LYS A 62 -3.00 -3.73 -9.38
N GLU A 63 -2.93 -5.00 -9.76
CA GLU A 63 -3.46 -6.11 -8.97
C GLU A 63 -2.66 -6.35 -7.67
N ALA A 64 -1.36 -6.09 -7.68
CA ALA A 64 -0.52 -6.24 -6.49
C ALA A 64 -0.68 -5.08 -5.49
N SER A 65 -1.19 -3.92 -5.92
CA SER A 65 -1.33 -2.69 -5.11
C SER A 65 -2.65 -2.58 -4.36
N ASP A 66 -2.66 -1.86 -3.23
CA ASP A 66 -3.87 -1.55 -2.47
C ASP A 66 -4.60 -0.32 -2.99
N ILE A 67 -3.86 0.63 -3.59
CA ILE A 67 -4.38 1.90 -4.08
C ILE A 67 -3.87 2.14 -5.51
N VAL A 68 -4.79 2.39 -6.44
CA VAL A 68 -4.46 2.75 -7.83
C VAL A 68 -4.68 4.25 -8.04
N ILE A 69 -3.64 4.96 -8.47
CA ILE A 69 -3.66 6.39 -8.77
C ILE A 69 -4.13 6.57 -10.22
N MET A 70 -5.42 6.87 -10.41
CA MET A 70 -6.03 6.93 -11.75
C MET A 70 -5.50 8.06 -12.64
N ASP A 71 -4.95 9.13 -12.07
CA ASP A 71 -4.48 10.32 -12.80
C ASP A 71 -2.96 10.36 -13.02
N ASP A 72 -2.25 9.30 -12.62
CA ASP A 72 -0.78 9.18 -12.70
C ASP A 72 -0.03 10.39 -12.13
N ASN A 73 -0.61 11.03 -11.12
CA ASN A 73 -0.03 12.21 -10.51
C ASN A 73 0.41 11.92 -9.08
N PHE A 74 1.72 11.99 -8.80
CA PHE A 74 2.25 11.83 -7.45
C PHE A 74 1.67 12.83 -6.43
N SER A 75 1.17 13.99 -6.86
CA SER A 75 0.47 14.92 -5.97
C SER A 75 -0.82 14.34 -5.37
N SER A 76 -1.44 13.37 -6.04
CA SER A 76 -2.61 12.65 -5.54
C SER A 76 -2.28 11.78 -4.33
N ILE A 77 -1.04 11.30 -4.21
CA ILE A 77 -0.56 10.60 -3.00
C ILE A 77 -0.57 11.54 -1.80
N VAL A 78 -0.09 12.78 -1.96
CA VAL A 78 -0.07 13.78 -0.88
C VAL A 78 -1.50 14.09 -0.42
N LYS A 79 -2.44 14.21 -1.36
CA LYS A 79 -3.86 14.40 -1.05
C LYS A 79 -4.44 13.19 -0.31
N ALA A 80 -4.13 11.97 -0.77
CA ALA A 80 -4.59 10.73 -0.14
C ALA A 80 -4.10 10.62 1.31
N VAL A 81 -2.82 10.92 1.57
CA VAL A 81 -2.25 10.91 2.93
C VAL A 81 -2.93 11.97 3.82
N THR A 82 -3.17 13.16 3.29
CA THR A 82 -3.86 14.24 4.02
C THR A 82 -5.27 13.80 4.42
N TRP A 83 -6.03 13.25 3.48
CA TRP A 83 -7.37 12.72 3.73
C TRP A 83 -7.37 11.57 4.73
N GLY A 84 -6.42 10.62 4.60
CA GLY A 84 -6.29 9.49 5.52
C GLY A 84 -6.08 9.94 6.97
N ARG A 85 -5.22 10.95 7.19
CA ARG A 85 -5.01 11.54 8.53
C ARG A 85 -6.27 12.22 9.06
N CYS A 86 -6.96 13.00 8.24
CA CYS A 86 -8.21 13.65 8.64
C CYS A 86 -9.30 12.64 9.02
N VAL A 87 -9.43 11.55 8.25
CA VAL A 87 -10.39 10.48 8.55
C VAL A 87 -10.03 9.79 9.87
N PHE A 88 -8.75 9.48 10.10
CA PHE A 88 -8.30 8.87 11.35
C PHE A 88 -8.65 9.73 12.57
N ASP A 89 -8.40 11.04 12.51
CA ASP A 89 -8.74 11.97 13.58
C ASP A 89 -10.26 12.04 13.83
N ASN A 90 -11.06 11.98 12.77
CA ASN A 90 -12.51 11.99 12.88
C ASN A 90 -13.05 10.69 13.50
N ILE A 91 -12.49 9.53 13.12
CA ILE A 91 -12.85 8.23 13.73
C ILE A 91 -12.54 8.25 15.23
N ARG A 92 -11.37 8.76 15.63
CA ARG A 92 -10.99 8.87 17.04
C ARG A 92 -11.97 9.74 17.84
N LYS A 93 -12.35 10.89 17.29
CA LYS A 93 -13.35 11.79 17.91
C LYS A 93 -14.72 11.11 18.03
N PHE A 94 -15.14 10.40 16.98
CA PHE A 94 -16.41 9.67 16.98
C PHE A 94 -16.43 8.58 18.06
N LEU A 95 -15.39 7.75 18.15
CA LEU A 95 -15.28 6.72 19.18
C LEU A 95 -15.25 7.32 20.58
N GLN A 96 -14.52 8.43 20.77
CA GLN A 96 -14.48 9.13 22.07
C GLN A 96 -15.86 9.63 22.48
N PHE A 97 -16.61 10.25 21.55
CA PHE A 97 -17.97 10.69 21.81
C PHE A 97 -18.87 9.52 22.20
N GLN A 98 -18.85 8.43 21.42
CA GLN A 98 -19.74 7.30 21.62
C GLN A 98 -19.46 6.56 22.93
N LEU A 99 -18.19 6.43 23.33
CA LEU A 99 -17.80 5.85 24.60
C LEU A 99 -18.17 6.75 25.80
N THR A 100 -18.12 8.07 25.63
CA THR A 100 -18.48 9.03 26.70
C THR A 100 -19.98 9.08 26.96
N VAL A 101 -20.80 8.93 25.91
CA VAL A 101 -22.27 8.98 26.02
C VAL A 101 -22.87 7.65 26.52
N ASN A 102 -22.15 6.54 26.36
CA ASN A 102 -22.60 5.20 26.78
C ASN A 102 -22.07 4.79 28.16
N ILE A 103 -21.59 5.76 28.96
CA ILE A 103 -21.30 5.61 30.40
C ILE A 103 -22.46 6.20 31.20
#